data_AF-A0A968I9F0-F1
#
_entry.id   AF-A0A968I9F0-F1
#
_cell.length_a   1.000
_cell.length_b   1.000
_cell.length_c   1.000
_cell.angle_alpha   90.00
_cell.angle_beta   90.00
_cell.angle_gamma   90.00
#
_symmetry.space_group_name_H-M   'P 1'
#
loop_
_entity.id
_entity.type
_entity.pdbx_description
1 polymer ?
#
loop_
_entity_poly.entity_id
_entity_poly.type
_entity_poly.pdbx_seq_one_letter_code
_entity_poly.pdbx_strand_id
1 'polypeptide(L)'
;MKHEALERSQSPSEVVPRPTRTELPRQRLIERIEAAADAKIIALIAPSGFGKSTVLAQYLRASSRPTVWIHVQPDDADPSRLLEHLMQGLGTQSIALEGWNPSTERVFEQLSGRLNRRAGQLQPRFR
;
A
#
# COMPACT_ATOMS: atom_id res chain seq x y z
N MET A 1 -35.86 -25.44 5.92
CA MET A 1 -34.95 -24.94 6.97
C MET A 1 -33.52 -25.18 6.52
N LYS A 2 -32.90 -24.19 5.86
CA LYS A 2 -31.48 -23.79 5.95
C LYS A 2 -31.27 -22.71 4.89
N HIS A 3 -31.13 -21.49 5.38
CA HIS A 3 -31.03 -20.28 4.60
C HIS A 3 -29.67 -20.20 3.89
N GLU A 4 -29.78 -19.87 2.62
CA GLU A 4 -28.87 -19.10 1.79
C GLU A 4 -28.35 -17.86 2.53
N ALA A 5 -27.03 -17.74 2.67
CA ALA A 5 -26.33 -16.47 2.94
C ALA A 5 -24.87 -16.59 2.51
N LEU A 6 -24.67 -16.32 1.23
CA LEU A 6 -23.57 -15.58 0.63
C LEU A 6 -22.60 -14.91 1.65
N GLU A 7 -21.65 -15.65 2.19
CA GLU A 7 -20.42 -15.05 2.72
C GLU A 7 -19.54 -14.64 1.54
N ARG A 8 -19.90 -13.52 0.92
CA ARG A 8 -18.90 -12.64 0.31
C ARG A 8 -17.99 -12.23 1.46
N SER A 9 -16.90 -12.98 1.66
CA SER A 9 -15.80 -12.58 2.52
C SER A 9 -15.39 -11.18 2.09
N GLN A 10 -15.86 -10.17 2.82
CA GLN A 10 -15.51 -8.78 2.60
C GLN A 10 -14.03 -8.68 2.97
N SER A 11 -13.16 -8.68 1.95
CA SER A 11 -11.75 -8.37 2.14
C SER A 11 -11.64 -7.04 2.90
N PRO A 12 -10.85 -6.93 3.97
CA PRO A 12 -10.72 -5.70 4.74
C PRO A 12 -10.34 -4.57 3.77
N SER A 13 -11.12 -3.51 3.79
CA SER A 13 -11.12 -2.43 2.80
C SER A 13 -9.71 -2.08 2.29
N GLU A 14 -9.47 -2.28 1.00
CA GLU A 14 -8.31 -1.78 0.25
C GLU A 14 -8.34 -0.23 0.08
N VAL A 15 -9.12 0.43 0.94
CA VAL A 15 -9.46 1.83 0.92
C VAL A 15 -8.84 2.46 2.15
N VAL A 16 -8.18 3.60 1.95
CA VAL A 16 -7.61 4.39 3.05
C VAL A 16 -8.68 4.64 4.12
N PRO A 17 -8.42 4.32 5.41
CA PRO A 17 -9.39 4.53 6.48
C PRO A 17 -9.90 5.96 6.53
N ARG A 18 -11.22 6.11 6.59
CA ARG A 18 -11.88 7.41 6.70
C ARG A 18 -11.62 8.07 8.07
N PRO A 19 -11.60 9.41 8.15
CA PRO A 19 -11.51 10.10 9.42
C PRO A 19 -12.64 9.69 10.37
N THR A 20 -12.32 9.52 11.64
CA THR A 20 -13.33 9.39 12.70
C THR A 20 -13.59 10.75 13.33
N ARG A 21 -14.76 10.92 13.98
CA ARG A 21 -15.11 12.19 14.65
C ARG A 21 -14.16 12.59 15.76
N THR A 22 -13.48 11.63 16.38
CA THR A 22 -12.57 11.82 17.52
C THR A 22 -11.10 11.70 17.11
N GLU A 23 -10.82 11.70 15.80
CA GLU A 23 -9.46 11.62 15.28
C GLU A 23 -8.68 12.89 15.63
N LEU A 24 -7.58 12.74 16.37
CA LEU A 24 -6.66 13.84 16.67
C LEU A 24 -5.63 14.01 15.54
N PRO A 25 -5.44 15.24 15.01
CA PRO A 25 -4.39 15.52 14.04
C PRO A 25 -3.00 15.22 14.61
N ARG A 26 -2.16 14.50 13.85
CA ARG A 26 -0.79 14.16 14.26
C ARG A 26 0.26 14.82 13.37
N GLN A 27 0.15 16.13 13.18
CA GLN A 27 0.96 16.93 12.26
C GLN A 27 2.47 16.65 12.35
N ARG A 28 3.03 16.63 13.57
CA ARG A 28 4.46 16.32 13.78
C ARG A 28 4.89 14.95 13.25
N LEU A 29 4.02 13.95 13.28
CA LEU A 29 4.33 12.63 12.72
C LEU A 29 4.15 12.60 11.21
N ILE A 30 3.16 13.31 10.69
CA ILE A 30 2.93 13.47 9.25
C ILE A 30 4.14 14.13 8.59
N GLU A 31 4.65 15.21 9.17
CA GLU A 31 5.84 15.92 8.69
C GLU A 31 7.10 15.04 8.70
N ARG A 32 7.24 14.17 9.71
CA ARG A 32 8.35 13.20 9.75
C ARG A 32 8.27 12.14 8.66
N ILE A 33 7.05 11.73 8.28
CA ILE A 33 6.85 10.80 7.16
C ILE A 33 7.15 11.51 5.84
N GLU A 34 6.65 12.75 5.66
CA GLU A 34 6.93 13.53 4.44
C GLU A 34 8.43 13.82 4.27
N ALA A 35 9.13 14.17 5.35
CA ALA A 35 10.58 14.37 5.32
C ALA A 35 11.37 13.11 4.92
N ALA A 36 10.77 11.93 5.06
CA ALA A 36 11.34 10.65 4.66
C ALA A 36 10.71 10.10 3.36
N ALA A 37 9.85 10.86 2.67
CA ALA A 37 9.03 10.36 1.56
C ALA A 37 9.83 9.92 0.32
N ASP A 38 11.11 10.30 0.23
CA ASP A 38 12.03 9.86 -0.84
C ASP A 38 12.68 8.49 -0.52
N ALA A 39 12.51 7.97 0.70
CA ALA A 39 12.98 6.63 1.05
C ALA A 39 12.18 5.56 0.29
N LYS A 40 12.89 4.54 -0.22
CA LYS A 40 12.24 3.40 -0.92
C LYS A 40 11.25 2.65 -0.02
N ILE A 41 11.52 2.59 1.29
CA ILE A 41 10.69 1.91 2.29
C ILE A 41 10.70 2.73 3.57
N ILE A 42 9.51 3.00 4.13
CA ILE A 42 9.32 3.61 5.45
C ILE A 42 8.61 2.60 6.35
N ALA A 43 9.20 2.25 7.49
CA ALA A 43 8.59 1.37 8.48
C ALA A 43 8.10 2.18 9.70
N LEU A 44 6.80 2.09 10.00
CA LEU A 44 6.20 2.72 11.19
C LEU A 44 6.03 1.68 12.31
N ILE A 45 6.92 1.71 13.30
CA ILE A 45 6.96 0.74 14.39
C ILE A 45 6.39 1.36 15.67
N ALA A 46 5.38 0.69 16.25
CA ALA A 46 4.80 1.00 17.56
C ALA A 46 3.95 -0.18 18.05
N PRO A 47 3.65 -0.30 19.35
CA PRO A 47 2.75 -1.35 19.86
C PRO A 47 1.34 -1.27 19.27
N SER A 48 0.55 -2.32 19.45
CA SER A 48 -0.86 -2.32 19.05
C SER A 48 -1.63 -1.19 19.75
N GLY A 49 -2.62 -0.60 19.08
CA GLY A 49 -3.42 0.50 19.62
C GLY A 49 -2.78 1.90 19.57
N PHE A 50 -1.49 2.04 19.26
CA PHE A 50 -0.81 3.36 19.18
C PHE A 50 -1.20 4.21 17.95
N GLY A 51 -2.14 3.75 17.14
CA GLY A 51 -2.68 4.52 16.01
C GLY A 51 -1.74 4.64 14.81
N LYS A 52 -0.92 3.61 14.54
CA LYS A 52 -0.05 3.54 13.35
C LYS A 52 -0.84 3.73 12.05
N SER A 53 -1.87 2.92 11.85
CA SER A 53 -2.75 2.99 10.68
C SER A 53 -3.47 4.34 10.60
N THR A 54 -3.81 4.94 11.74
CA THR A 54 -4.40 6.30 11.80
C THR A 54 -3.43 7.35 11.26
N VAL A 55 -2.17 7.34 11.70
CA VAL A 55 -1.15 8.30 11.20
C VAL A 55 -0.92 8.12 9.69
N LEU A 56 -0.79 6.88 9.22
CA LEU A 56 -0.64 6.61 7.79
C LEU A 56 -1.86 7.10 7.00
N ALA A 57 -3.08 6.83 7.48
CA ALA A 57 -4.29 7.31 6.83
C ALA A 57 -4.38 8.84 6.80
N GLN A 58 -3.97 9.54 7.87
CA GLN A 58 -3.91 11.01 7.87
C GLN A 58 -2.87 11.54 6.88
N TYR A 59 -1.67 10.96 6.86
CA TYR A 59 -0.61 11.31 5.92
C TYR A 59 -1.09 11.16 4.47
N LEU A 60 -1.69 10.01 4.13
CA LEU A 60 -2.19 9.75 2.78
C LEU A 60 -3.35 10.66 2.39
N ARG A 61 -4.25 11.00 3.32
CA ARG A 61 -5.33 11.97 3.07
C ARG A 61 -4.81 13.40 2.86
N ALA A 62 -3.67 13.74 3.47
CA ALA A 62 -3.01 15.04 3.29
C ALA A 62 -2.09 15.08 2.05
N SER A 63 -1.72 13.91 1.52
CA SER A 63 -0.86 13.78 0.34
C SER A 63 -1.67 13.73 -0.95
N SER A 64 -1.11 14.28 -2.03
CA SER A 64 -1.65 14.14 -3.40
C SER A 64 -1.07 12.94 -4.15
N ARG A 65 -0.23 12.12 -3.49
CA ARG A 65 0.48 11.00 -4.13
C ARG A 65 -0.50 9.85 -4.45
N PRO A 66 -0.45 9.29 -5.67
CA PRO A 66 -1.17 8.06 -5.99
C PRO A 66 -0.78 6.97 -5.00
N THR A 67 -1.77 6.37 -4.34
CA THR A 67 -1.53 5.44 -3.25
C THR A 67 -2.46 4.24 -3.34
N VAL A 68 -1.94 3.09 -2.97
CA VAL A 68 -2.69 1.87 -2.69
C VAL A 68 -2.64 1.56 -1.19
N TRP A 69 -3.77 1.13 -0.61
CA TRP A 69 -3.84 0.70 0.78
C TRP A 69 -4.06 -0.81 0.86
N ILE A 70 -3.06 -1.56 1.31
CA ILE A 70 -3.09 -3.02 1.30
C ILE A 70 -3.03 -3.54 2.73
N HIS A 71 -3.93 -4.47 3.04
CA HIS A 71 -3.87 -5.26 4.26
C HIS A 71 -3.03 -6.51 4.02
N VAL A 72 -1.79 -6.50 4.50
CA VAL A 72 -0.91 -7.67 4.44
C VAL A 72 -1.54 -8.85 5.19
N GLN A 73 -1.74 -9.96 4.48
CA GLN A 73 -2.27 -11.21 4.98
C GLN A 73 -1.14 -12.20 5.30
N PRO A 74 -1.41 -13.26 6.09
CA PRO A 74 -0.41 -14.30 6.33
C PRO A 74 0.20 -14.91 5.05
N ASP A 75 -0.60 -15.05 3.99
CA ASP A 75 -0.16 -15.59 2.70
C ASP A 75 0.82 -14.68 1.94
N ASP A 76 0.87 -13.38 2.31
CA ASP A 76 1.84 -12.41 1.76
C ASP A 76 3.26 -12.61 2.32
N ALA A 77 3.46 -13.61 3.20
CA ALA A 77 4.80 -14.06 3.56
C ALA A 77 5.59 -14.61 2.35
N ASP A 78 4.91 -15.08 1.30
CA ASP A 78 5.52 -15.32 -0.01
C ASP A 78 5.68 -13.98 -0.76
N PRO A 79 6.92 -13.55 -1.07
CA PRO A 79 7.16 -12.29 -1.78
C PRO A 79 6.43 -12.19 -3.13
N SER A 80 6.19 -13.33 -3.79
CA SER A 80 5.47 -13.39 -5.07
C SER A 80 4.01 -13.02 -4.87
N ARG A 81 3.37 -13.52 -3.80
CA ARG A 81 1.99 -13.18 -3.42
C ARG A 81 1.86 -11.72 -3.01
N LEU A 82 2.78 -11.23 -2.18
CA LEU A 82 2.80 -9.81 -1.80
C LEU A 82 2.90 -8.89 -3.02
N LEU A 83 3.72 -9.26 -4.01
CA LEU A 83 3.85 -8.47 -5.23
C LEU A 83 2.60 -8.56 -6.13
N GLU A 84 2.00 -9.74 -6.28
CA GLU A 84 0.73 -9.89 -6.99
C GLU A 84 -0.34 -8.99 -6.37
N HIS A 85 -0.45 -9.00 -5.04
CA HIS A 85 -1.39 -8.17 -4.29
C HIS A 85 -1.10 -6.67 -4.47
N LEU A 86 0.18 -6.29 -4.45
CA LEU A 86 0.61 -4.91 -4.74
C LEU A 86 0.26 -4.46 -6.16
N MET A 87 0.51 -5.30 -7.16
CA MET A 87 0.19 -5.00 -8.55
C MET A 87 -1.31 -4.86 -8.77
N GLN A 88 -2.11 -5.75 -8.15
CA GLN A 88 -3.57 -5.70 -8.19
C GLN A 88 -4.09 -4.37 -7.64
N GLY A 89 -3.64 -3.97 -6.44
CA GLY A 89 -4.10 -2.73 -5.83
C GLY A 89 -3.61 -1.46 -6.54
N LEU A 90 -2.48 -1.52 -7.27
CA LEU A 90 -2.05 -0.46 -8.18
C LEU A 90 -2.82 -0.45 -9.51
N GLY A 91 -3.79 -1.35 -9.72
CA GLY A 91 -4.54 -1.49 -10.96
C GLY A 91 -3.69 -1.99 -12.14
N THR A 92 -2.53 -2.59 -11.86
CA THR A 92 -1.66 -3.17 -12.88
C THR A 92 -2.11 -4.59 -13.16
N GLN A 93 -2.68 -4.82 -14.36
CA GLN A 93 -3.03 -6.16 -14.80
C GLN A 93 -1.78 -7.05 -14.79
N SER A 94 -1.91 -8.19 -14.12
CA SER A 94 -0.83 -9.13 -13.80
C SER A 94 0.07 -9.36 -15.00
N ILE A 95 1.30 -8.85 -14.91
CA ILE A 95 2.39 -9.37 -15.72
C ILE A 95 2.59 -10.75 -15.13
N ALA A 96 2.16 -11.80 -15.82
CA ALA A 96 2.48 -13.16 -15.42
C ALA A 96 3.99 -13.20 -15.15
N LEU A 97 4.35 -13.32 -13.88
CA LEU A 97 5.73 -13.36 -13.43
C LEU A 97 6.27 -14.77 -13.69
N GLU A 98 6.13 -15.22 -14.94
CA GLU A 98 6.57 -16.54 -15.38
C GLU A 98 8.10 -16.56 -15.30
N GLY A 99 8.62 -17.32 -14.33
CA GLY A 99 10.06 -17.42 -14.04
C GLY A 99 10.57 -16.54 -12.88
N TRP A 100 9.70 -15.93 -12.09
CA TRP A 100 10.11 -15.18 -10.90
C TRP A 100 10.57 -16.09 -9.77
N ASN A 101 11.83 -15.92 -9.34
CA ASN A 101 12.40 -16.54 -8.15
C ASN A 101 12.83 -15.45 -7.15
N PRO A 102 12.15 -15.30 -6.00
CA PRO A 102 12.41 -14.24 -5.02
C PRO A 102 13.77 -14.35 -4.31
N SER A 103 14.53 -15.43 -4.53
CA SER A 103 15.91 -15.54 -4.03
C SER A 103 16.97 -14.84 -4.90
N THR A 104 16.57 -14.18 -6.00
CA THR A 104 17.51 -13.41 -6.83
C THR A 104 17.45 -11.92 -6.50
N GLU A 105 18.50 -11.43 -5.84
CA GLU A 105 18.83 -10.02 -5.53
C GLU A 105 18.62 -9.04 -6.72
N ARG A 106 18.61 -9.56 -7.96
CA ARG A 106 18.33 -8.83 -9.22
C ARG A 106 16.90 -8.27 -9.34
N VAL A 107 15.94 -8.82 -8.59
CA VAL A 107 14.54 -8.42 -8.66
C VAL A 107 14.31 -7.02 -8.12
N PHE A 108 14.94 -6.68 -6.99
CA PHE A 108 14.83 -5.34 -6.40
C PHE A 108 15.40 -4.26 -7.34
N GLU A 109 16.45 -4.60 -8.08
CA GLU A 109 17.05 -3.76 -9.12
C GLU A 109 16.13 -3.62 -10.36
N GLN A 110 15.52 -4.70 -10.83
CA GLN A 110 14.59 -4.66 -11.96
C GLN A 110 13.28 -3.94 -11.63
N LEU A 111 12.74 -4.11 -10.41
CA LEU A 111 11.56 -3.39 -9.93
C LEU A 111 11.86 -1.89 -9.78
N SER A 112 13.01 -1.54 -9.21
CA SER A 112 13.48 -0.14 -9.13
C SER A 112 13.55 0.49 -10.52
N GLY A 113 14.07 -0.24 -11.52
CA GLY A 113 14.16 0.24 -12.91
C GLY A 113 12.82 0.31 -13.67
N ARG A 114 11.78 -0.42 -13.25
CA ARG A 114 10.45 -0.40 -13.89
C ARG A 114 9.50 0.62 -13.24
N LEU A 115 9.52 0.75 -11.91
CA LEU A 115 8.76 1.76 -11.20
C LEU A 115 9.22 3.18 -11.59
N ASN A 116 10.53 3.40 -11.76
CA ASN A 116 11.06 4.71 -12.13
C ASN A 116 10.68 5.14 -13.57
N ARG A 117 10.47 4.18 -14.49
CA ARG A 117 10.06 4.46 -15.88
C ARG A 117 8.59 4.87 -16.03
N ARG A 118 7.72 4.48 -15.10
CA ARG A 118 6.30 4.91 -15.08
C ARG A 118 6.04 6.10 -14.16
N ALA A 119 6.87 6.33 -13.14
CA ALA A 119 6.82 7.57 -12.36
C ALA A 119 7.01 8.82 -13.24
N GLY A 120 7.79 8.72 -14.33
CA GLY A 120 7.91 9.77 -15.35
C GLY A 120 6.72 9.91 -16.33
N GLN A 121 5.73 9.01 -16.29
CA GLN A 121 4.55 9.04 -17.17
C GLN A 121 3.25 9.43 -16.44
N LEU A 122 3.28 9.55 -15.12
CA LEU A 122 2.19 10.15 -14.34
C LEU A 122 2.31 11.69 -14.39
N GLN A 123 2.11 12.28 -15.56
CA GLN A 123 1.91 13.73 -15.66
C GLN A 123 0.56 14.08 -15.02
N PRO A 124 0.51 14.98 -14.03
CA PRO A 124 -0.76 15.42 -13.50
C PRO A 124 -1.45 16.31 -14.54
N ARG A 125 -2.56 15.82 -15.10
CA ARG A 125 -3.49 16.66 -15.86
C ARG A 125 -4.24 17.55 -14.87
N PHE A 126 -3.65 18.70 -14.55
CA PHE A 126 -4.39 19.80 -13.95
C PHE A 126 -5.15 20.53 -15.05
N ARG A 127 -6.43 20.81 -14.79
CA ARG A 127 -7.26 21.74 -15.55
C ARG A 127 -7.48 22.97 -14.70
#